data_AF-A0A139I908-F1
#
_entry.id   AF-A0A139I908-F1
#
_cell.length_a   1.000
_cell.length_b   1.000
_cell.length_c   1.000
_cell.angle_alpha   90.00
_cell.angle_beta   90.00
_cell.angle_gamma   90.00
#
_symmetry.space_group_name_H-M   'P 1'
#
loop_
_entity.id
_entity.type
_entity.pdbx_description
1 polymer ?
#
loop_
_entity_poly.entity_id
_entity_poly.type
_entity_poly.pdbx_seq_one_letter_code
_entity_poly.pdbx_strand_id
1 'polypeptide(L)'
;MSRVIRAKGCSARELDLHSREALRWPTFKFEPLQKVQVPIAIFRSSNPLGLCLAIKEWLFQSLDSRLYGYPDMLRMERQELEKLQLKAEGKLLLLEGAAFLDSNGGSGRKDSGAGISSSAAGAQIGIMGVLMPGDAKVRWYYSAVPYQYLLLHLNSQHLLTLTKILEPGSKHHTRLYTFLQTSFTKAIHIPEAPDYLNAISITDYAPEIQAPDTALDRLLRMDSIQCGKEYLDLSDDRYLLDLEAAEREIAAVLGLHCAEYLLVKRTFFKEFFIECHRSSETKRGGKVRTDHAHHQWLEEVYGWKSTKSRRLIAGWKELGMLNEEKFKGWIEAGGMFET
;
A
#
# COMPACT_ATOMS: atom_id res chain seq x y z
N MET A 1 -12.72 19.58 -39.49
CA MET A 1 -12.65 18.19 -39.99
C MET A 1 -12.82 17.25 -38.81
N SER A 2 -13.98 16.59 -38.73
CA SER A 2 -14.35 15.66 -37.65
C SER A 2 -13.58 14.34 -37.81
N ARG A 3 -12.69 14.02 -36.87
CA ARG A 3 -12.16 12.66 -36.73
C ARG A 3 -13.19 11.84 -35.98
N VAL A 4 -14.03 11.14 -36.74
CA VAL A 4 -14.81 10.01 -36.23
C VAL A 4 -13.81 8.97 -35.71
N ILE A 5 -13.75 8.80 -34.39
CA ILE A 5 -12.99 7.71 -33.76
C ILE A 5 -13.72 6.41 -34.13
N ARG A 6 -13.29 5.79 -35.22
CA ARG A 6 -13.64 4.41 -35.53
C ARG A 6 -12.91 3.54 -34.52
N ALA A 7 -13.65 3.00 -33.56
CA ALA A 7 -13.20 1.91 -32.70
C ALA A 7 -12.87 0.68 -33.57
N LYS A 8 -11.67 0.64 -34.14
CA LYS A 8 -11.05 -0.54 -34.71
C LYS A 8 -9.75 -0.78 -33.95
N GLY A 9 -9.76 -1.79 -33.08
CA GLY A 9 -8.53 -2.44 -32.61
C GLY A 9 -7.84 -1.87 -31.37
N CYS A 10 -8.47 -1.00 -30.57
CA CYS A 10 -7.88 -0.60 -29.29
C CYS A 10 -8.01 -1.75 -28.26
N SER A 11 -6.94 -2.51 -28.10
CA SER A 11 -6.77 -3.44 -26.99
C SER A 11 -6.71 -2.67 -25.68
N ALA A 12 -7.66 -2.90 -24.77
CA ALA A 12 -7.64 -2.34 -23.41
C ALA A 12 -6.42 -2.81 -22.58
N ARG A 13 -5.68 -3.80 -23.08
CA ARG A 13 -4.53 -4.44 -22.43
C ARG A 13 -3.34 -3.50 -22.27
N GLU A 14 -3.15 -2.54 -23.18
CA GLU A 14 -2.03 -1.58 -23.10
C GLU A 14 -2.29 -0.47 -22.08
N LEU A 15 -3.54 -0.03 -21.92
CA LEU A 15 -3.95 0.97 -20.93
C LEU A 15 -3.83 0.48 -19.47
N ASP A 16 -3.96 -0.83 -19.22
CA ASP A 16 -3.80 -1.41 -17.88
C ASP A 16 -2.32 -1.54 -17.44
N LEU A 17 -1.35 -1.46 -18.36
CA LEU A 17 0.09 -1.57 -18.03
C LEU A 17 0.65 -0.33 -17.32
N HIS A 18 -0.04 0.82 -17.44
CA HIS A 18 0.33 2.07 -16.78
C HIS A 18 -0.01 2.10 -15.28
N SER A 19 -0.64 1.04 -14.74
CA SER A 19 -0.92 0.91 -13.31
C SER A 19 0.31 0.53 -12.46
N ARG A 20 1.50 0.39 -13.06
CA ARG A 20 2.74 0.02 -12.32
C ARG A 20 3.27 1.13 -11.43
N GLU A 21 2.92 2.39 -11.70
CA GLU A 21 3.23 3.54 -10.82
C GLU A 21 2.22 3.70 -9.67
N ALA A 22 1.18 2.86 -9.61
CA ALA A 22 0.12 2.98 -8.63
C ALA A 22 0.58 2.80 -7.17
N LEU A 23 1.83 2.41 -6.88
CA LEU A 23 2.29 2.10 -5.52
C LEU A 23 2.47 3.30 -4.58
N ARG A 24 2.30 4.55 -5.05
CA ARG A 24 2.28 5.76 -4.20
C ARG A 24 0.84 6.16 -3.89
N TRP A 25 0.51 6.23 -2.61
CA TRP A 25 -0.89 6.22 -2.15
C TRP A 25 -1.27 7.47 -1.38
N PRO A 26 -2.30 8.21 -1.82
CA PRO A 26 -3.05 9.07 -0.92
C PRO A 26 -4.01 8.21 -0.09
N THR A 27 -3.97 8.37 1.22
CA THR A 27 -5.06 7.90 2.07
C THR A 27 -6.23 8.88 1.95
N PHE A 28 -7.46 8.41 1.98
CA PHE A 28 -8.65 9.28 1.89
C PHE A 28 -9.42 9.27 3.20
N LYS A 29 -9.92 10.45 3.58
CA LYS A 29 -10.87 10.60 4.68
C LYS A 29 -12.23 10.97 4.12
N PHE A 30 -13.23 10.16 4.43
CA PHE A 30 -14.62 10.46 4.13
C PHE A 30 -15.25 11.29 5.24
N GLU A 31 -16.18 12.18 4.88
CA GLU A 31 -17.01 12.83 5.89
C GLU A 31 -17.85 11.79 6.64
N PRO A 32 -17.95 11.90 7.98
CA PRO A 32 -18.86 11.08 8.76
C PRO A 32 -20.29 11.25 8.26
N LEU A 33 -21.02 10.14 8.13
CA LEU A 33 -22.38 10.10 7.58
C LEU A 33 -23.34 11.15 8.17
N GLN A 34 -23.17 11.49 9.45
CA GLN A 34 -23.99 12.48 10.16
C GLN A 34 -23.74 13.93 9.71
N LYS A 35 -22.59 14.18 9.08
CA LYS A 35 -22.15 15.50 8.60
C LYS A 35 -22.19 15.65 7.08
N VAL A 36 -22.42 14.55 6.35
CA VAL A 36 -22.44 14.55 4.88
C VAL A 36 -23.58 15.43 4.37
N GLN A 37 -23.19 16.49 3.66
CA GLN A 37 -24.12 17.41 2.96
C GLN A 37 -23.98 17.36 1.44
N VAL A 38 -23.31 16.33 0.91
CA VAL A 38 -23.06 16.22 -0.53
C VAL A 38 -24.12 15.40 -1.26
N PRO A 39 -24.66 15.87 -2.40
CA PRO A 39 -25.60 15.11 -3.20
C PRO A 39 -24.91 13.97 -3.96
N ILE A 40 -25.69 12.95 -4.35
CA ILE A 40 -25.22 11.89 -5.27
C ILE A 40 -25.93 12.06 -6.61
N ALA A 41 -25.16 12.32 -7.66
CA ALA A 41 -25.68 12.38 -9.01
C ALA A 41 -25.64 11.01 -9.68
N ILE A 42 -26.74 10.63 -10.32
CA ILE A 42 -26.93 9.35 -11.00
C ILE A 42 -27.20 9.63 -12.47
N PHE A 43 -26.29 9.17 -13.31
CA PHE A 43 -26.42 9.24 -14.76
C PHE A 43 -26.67 7.85 -15.34
N ARG A 44 -27.47 7.79 -16.39
CA ARG A 44 -27.63 6.60 -17.24
C ARG A 44 -26.64 6.69 -18.40
N SER A 45 -26.08 5.56 -18.80
CA SER A 45 -25.25 5.43 -20.00
C SER A 45 -25.73 4.27 -20.85
N SER A 46 -25.96 4.54 -22.14
CA SER A 46 -26.28 3.51 -23.15
C SER A 46 -25.03 2.83 -23.72
N ASN A 47 -23.84 3.40 -23.48
CA ASN A 47 -22.56 2.83 -23.89
C ASN A 47 -21.53 2.92 -22.75
N PRO A 48 -21.61 2.04 -21.73
CA PRO A 48 -20.74 2.11 -20.57
C PRO A 48 -19.27 1.77 -20.84
N LEU A 49 -19.00 0.97 -21.88
CA LEU A 49 -17.63 0.75 -22.35
C LEU A 49 -17.04 2.04 -22.91
N GLY A 50 -17.78 2.71 -23.80
CA GLY A 50 -17.38 4.01 -24.34
C GLY A 50 -17.22 5.07 -23.26
N LEU A 51 -18.12 5.07 -22.27
CA LEU A 51 -18.02 5.91 -21.08
C LEU A 51 -16.72 5.66 -20.31
N CYS A 52 -16.40 4.41 -19.97
CA CYS A 52 -15.17 4.06 -19.27
C CYS A 52 -13.92 4.47 -20.06
N LEU A 53 -13.90 4.23 -21.37
CA LEU A 53 -12.76 4.59 -22.22
C LEU A 53 -12.58 6.11 -22.31
N ALA A 54 -13.66 6.87 -22.48
CA ALA A 54 -13.61 8.33 -22.53
C ALA A 54 -13.19 8.95 -21.19
N ILE A 55 -13.65 8.40 -20.05
CA ILE A 55 -13.18 8.80 -18.73
C ILE A 55 -11.67 8.53 -18.58
N LYS A 56 -11.21 7.32 -18.93
CA LYS A 56 -9.78 6.98 -18.87
C LYS A 56 -8.93 7.91 -19.73
N GLU A 57 -9.34 8.12 -20.98
CA GLU A 57 -8.63 8.98 -21.94
C GLU A 57 -8.57 10.43 -21.44
N TRP A 58 -9.68 10.98 -20.96
CA TRP A 58 -9.72 12.34 -20.43
C TRP A 58 -8.85 12.50 -19.18
N LEU A 59 -8.92 11.55 -18.24
CA LEU A 59 -8.10 11.60 -17.02
C LEU A 59 -6.62 11.51 -17.37
N PHE A 60 -6.25 10.65 -18.32
CA PHE A 60 -4.88 10.53 -18.80
C PHE A 60 -4.38 11.81 -19.48
N GLN A 61 -5.17 12.42 -20.37
CA GLN A 61 -4.81 13.65 -21.07
C GLN A 61 -4.75 14.86 -20.13
N SER A 62 -5.68 14.94 -19.17
CA SER A 62 -5.81 16.09 -18.27
C SER A 62 -4.80 16.05 -17.12
N LEU A 63 -4.34 14.85 -16.76
CA LEU A 63 -3.38 14.63 -15.68
C LEU A 63 -2.00 14.22 -16.20
N ASP A 64 -1.71 14.46 -17.49
CA ASP A 64 -0.37 14.31 -18.04
C ASP A 64 0.61 15.16 -17.20
N SER A 65 1.60 14.47 -16.66
CA SER A 65 2.69 14.85 -15.76
C SER A 65 3.29 16.25 -15.94
N ARG A 66 3.14 16.88 -17.11
CA ARG A 66 3.73 18.19 -17.44
C ARG A 66 2.96 19.40 -16.93
N LEU A 67 1.66 19.27 -16.65
CA LEU A 67 0.81 20.41 -16.25
C LEU A 67 0.40 20.40 -14.77
N TYR A 68 0.25 19.21 -14.18
CA TYR A 68 -0.27 19.07 -12.81
C TYR A 68 0.67 18.37 -11.82
N GLY A 69 1.86 17.93 -12.23
CA GLY A 69 2.94 17.53 -11.30
C GLY A 69 2.67 16.37 -10.32
N TYR A 70 1.47 15.78 -10.27
CA TYR A 70 1.10 14.82 -9.23
C TYR A 70 0.53 13.51 -9.82
N PRO A 71 1.36 12.47 -10.02
CA PRO A 71 0.90 11.12 -10.34
C PRO A 71 0.00 10.51 -9.24
N ASP A 72 0.06 11.05 -8.01
CA ASP A 72 -0.73 10.59 -6.86
C ASP A 72 -2.24 10.90 -6.96
N MET A 73 -2.66 11.74 -7.92
CA MET A 73 -4.04 12.20 -8.05
C MET A 73 -4.95 11.27 -8.87
N LEU A 74 -4.38 10.22 -9.50
CA LEU A 74 -5.12 9.31 -10.38
C LEU A 74 -4.69 7.85 -10.18
N ARG A 75 -5.53 7.05 -9.52
CA ARG A 75 -5.51 5.60 -9.75
C ARG A 75 -6.68 5.18 -10.61
N MET A 76 -6.33 4.50 -11.68
CA MET A 76 -7.24 3.66 -12.43
C MET A 76 -6.97 2.23 -11.98
N GLU A 77 -7.82 1.65 -11.13
CA GLU A 77 -7.76 0.20 -10.88
C GLU A 77 -7.91 -0.58 -12.18
N ARG A 78 -7.55 -1.87 -12.17
CA ARG A 78 -7.82 -2.76 -13.29
C ARG A 78 -9.34 -2.87 -13.48
N GLN A 79 -9.85 -2.15 -14.48
CA GLN A 79 -11.29 -1.98 -14.69
C GLN A 79 -11.94 -3.17 -15.41
N GLU A 80 -11.14 -4.16 -15.86
CA GLU A 80 -11.60 -5.34 -16.61
C GLU A 80 -12.63 -4.96 -17.71
N LEU A 81 -12.27 -3.95 -18.50
CA LEU A 81 -13.16 -3.36 -19.51
C LEU A 81 -13.53 -4.39 -20.59
N GLU A 82 -12.66 -5.36 -20.83
CA GLU A 82 -12.87 -6.50 -21.72
C GLU A 82 -14.08 -7.37 -21.34
N LYS A 83 -14.53 -7.30 -20.08
CA LYS A 83 -15.70 -8.04 -19.58
C LYS A 83 -17.01 -7.29 -19.77
N LEU A 84 -16.97 -6.04 -20.22
CA LEU A 84 -18.17 -5.22 -20.41
C LEU A 84 -18.94 -5.65 -21.67
N GLN A 85 -20.24 -5.86 -21.50
CA GLN A 85 -21.14 -6.12 -22.62
C GLN A 85 -21.40 -4.82 -23.40
N LEU A 86 -21.21 -4.87 -24.72
CA LEU A 86 -21.30 -3.71 -25.63
C LEU A 86 -22.69 -3.05 -25.73
N LYS A 87 -23.76 -3.70 -25.26
CA LYS A 87 -25.16 -3.23 -25.40
C LYS A 87 -25.95 -3.18 -24.10
N ALA A 88 -25.28 -3.35 -22.96
CA ALA A 88 -25.94 -3.25 -21.67
C ALA A 88 -25.95 -1.78 -21.20
N GLU A 89 -27.10 -1.31 -20.73
CA GLU A 89 -27.18 0.03 -20.13
C GLU A 89 -26.54 0.02 -18.74
N GLY A 90 -25.76 1.04 -18.44
CA GLY A 90 -25.08 1.21 -17.16
C GLY A 90 -25.51 2.46 -16.43
N LYS A 91 -25.03 2.61 -15.20
CA LYS A 91 -25.17 3.82 -14.40
C LYS A 91 -23.80 4.34 -14.01
N LEU A 92 -23.63 5.66 -14.11
CA LEU A 92 -22.52 6.36 -13.49
C LEU A 92 -23.05 7.04 -12.23
N LEU A 93 -22.44 6.71 -11.11
CA LEU A 93 -22.64 7.39 -9.84
C LEU A 93 -21.51 8.37 -9.65
N LEU A 94 -21.86 9.61 -9.34
CA LEU A 94 -20.92 10.69 -9.08
C LEU A 94 -21.13 11.18 -7.64
N LEU A 95 -20.04 11.18 -6.90
CA LEU A 95 -19.94 11.66 -5.53
C LEU A 95 -18.78 12.68 -5.47
N GLU A 96 -19.09 13.96 -5.44
CA GLU A 96 -18.09 15.03 -5.33
C GLU A 96 -18.09 15.62 -3.92
N GLY A 97 -16.90 15.89 -3.38
CA GLY A 97 -16.74 16.61 -2.11
C GLY A 97 -16.98 15.79 -0.85
N ALA A 98 -17.27 14.50 -0.96
CA ALA A 98 -17.49 13.61 0.20
C ALA A 98 -16.22 13.11 0.86
N ALA A 99 -15.10 13.16 0.14
CA ALA A 99 -13.84 12.62 0.55
C ALA A 99 -12.73 13.62 0.29
N PHE A 100 -11.71 13.56 1.14
CA PHE A 100 -10.57 14.45 1.11
C PHE A 100 -9.29 13.63 1.08
N LEU A 101 -8.28 14.15 0.39
CA LEU A 101 -6.92 13.64 0.50
C LEU A 101 -6.44 13.86 1.94
N ASP A 102 -6.12 12.77 2.63
CA ASP A 102 -5.59 12.83 3.98
C ASP A 102 -4.19 13.44 3.95
N SER A 103 -3.99 14.53 4.69
CA SER A 103 -2.68 15.15 4.90
C SER A 103 -1.67 14.21 5.56
N ASN A 104 -2.17 13.23 6.32
CA ASN A 104 -1.36 12.23 7.02
C ASN A 104 -1.22 10.93 6.23
N GLY A 105 -1.79 10.90 5.02
CA GLY A 105 -1.94 9.71 4.21
C GLY A 105 -0.72 9.26 3.42
N GLY A 106 0.44 9.88 3.65
CA GLY A 106 1.73 9.34 3.30
C GLY A 106 2.47 8.97 4.58
N SER A 107 2.72 7.68 4.81
CA SER A 107 3.84 7.25 5.66
C SER A 107 5.13 7.65 4.92
N GLY A 108 5.50 8.93 5.00
CA GLY A 108 6.55 9.47 4.16
C GLY A 108 6.79 10.96 4.33
N ARG A 109 7.38 11.33 5.48
CA ARG A 109 8.22 12.51 5.71
C ARG A 109 7.58 13.92 5.57
N LYS A 110 7.75 14.70 6.65
CA LYS A 110 7.88 16.17 6.59
C LYS A 110 9.18 16.63 5.92
N ASP A 111 10.17 15.74 5.73
CA ASP A 111 11.56 16.09 5.37
C ASP A 111 12.10 15.46 4.07
N SER A 112 11.25 14.89 3.22
CA SER A 112 11.62 14.64 1.81
C SER A 112 10.58 15.31 0.94
N GLY A 113 11.04 16.14 0.00
CA GLY A 113 10.19 16.84 -0.98
C GLY A 113 9.43 15.93 -1.97
N ALA A 114 9.13 14.69 -1.58
CA ALA A 114 8.21 13.74 -2.22
C ALA A 114 6.99 13.43 -1.33
N GLY A 115 6.67 14.31 -0.38
CA GLY A 115 5.35 14.30 0.25
C GLY A 115 4.27 14.71 -0.77
N ILE A 116 3.01 14.36 -0.48
CA ILE A 116 1.86 15.08 -1.05
C ILE A 116 2.23 16.56 -0.95
N SER A 117 2.25 17.29 -2.06
CA SER A 117 2.52 18.73 -1.98
C SER A 117 1.62 19.31 -0.90
N SER A 118 2.18 20.16 -0.03
CA SER A 118 1.40 20.84 1.00
C SER A 118 0.16 21.57 0.45
N SER A 119 0.07 21.74 -0.87
CA SER A 119 -1.09 22.23 -1.61
C SER A 119 -2.25 21.24 -1.87
N ALA A 120 -2.04 19.93 -1.83
CA ALA A 120 -3.09 18.93 -2.13
C ALA A 120 -3.68 18.25 -0.88
N ALA A 121 -3.03 18.38 0.27
CA ALA A 121 -3.54 17.91 1.55
C ALA A 121 -4.88 18.60 1.90
N GLY A 122 -5.92 17.82 2.19
CA GLY A 122 -7.26 18.34 2.42
C GLY A 122 -8.02 18.75 1.15
N ALA A 123 -7.47 18.51 -0.05
CA ALA A 123 -8.22 18.72 -1.28
C ALA A 123 -9.39 17.73 -1.37
N GLN A 124 -10.55 18.24 -1.78
CA GLN A 124 -11.71 17.42 -2.07
C GLN A 124 -11.46 16.56 -3.30
N ILE A 125 -11.91 15.32 -3.23
CA ILE A 125 -11.87 14.41 -4.37
C ILE A 125 -13.28 14.20 -4.92
N GLY A 126 -13.36 14.17 -6.25
CA GLY A 126 -14.48 13.58 -6.96
C GLY A 126 -14.28 12.08 -7.06
N ILE A 127 -15.35 11.31 -6.84
CA ILE A 127 -15.40 9.86 -7.01
C ILE A 127 -16.49 9.52 -8.03
N MET A 128 -16.14 8.74 -9.03
CA MET A 128 -17.03 8.20 -10.05
C MET A 128 -17.04 6.67 -9.96
N GLY A 129 -18.23 6.08 -9.88
CA GLY A 129 -18.43 4.63 -9.95
C GLY A 129 -19.31 4.27 -11.13
N VAL A 130 -18.80 3.48 -12.07
CA VAL A 130 -19.61 2.92 -13.17
C VAL A 130 -20.11 1.53 -12.76
N LEU A 131 -21.44 1.36 -12.77
CA LEU A 131 -22.14 0.13 -12.45
C LEU A 131 -22.87 -0.42 -13.66
N MET A 132 -22.83 -1.74 -13.81
CA MET A 132 -23.48 -2.47 -14.88
C MET A 132 -24.49 -3.48 -14.32
N PRO A 133 -25.64 -3.68 -14.97
CA PRO A 133 -26.55 -4.77 -14.64
C PRO A 133 -25.85 -6.11 -14.82
N GLY A 134 -25.96 -6.99 -13.83
CA GLY A 134 -25.39 -8.34 -13.86
C GLY A 134 -23.88 -8.41 -13.65
N ASP A 135 -23.19 -7.27 -13.46
CA ASP A 135 -21.79 -7.24 -13.05
C ASP A 135 -21.68 -6.89 -11.56
N ALA A 136 -21.00 -7.75 -10.80
CA ALA A 136 -20.76 -7.52 -9.37
C ALA A 136 -19.69 -6.45 -9.11
N LYS A 137 -18.90 -6.06 -10.13
CA LYS A 137 -17.80 -5.11 -9.99
C LYS A 137 -18.22 -3.68 -10.32
N VAL A 138 -17.87 -2.76 -9.44
CA VAL A 138 -17.93 -1.32 -9.68
C VAL A 138 -16.60 -0.86 -10.25
N ARG A 139 -16.65 -0.03 -11.28
CA ARG A 139 -15.49 0.53 -11.95
C ARG A 139 -15.24 1.94 -11.46
N TRP A 140 -14.23 2.10 -10.62
CA TRP A 140 -13.95 3.33 -9.91
C TRP A 140 -12.95 4.21 -10.62
N TYR A 141 -13.23 5.51 -10.59
CA TYR A 141 -12.37 6.59 -11.02
C TYR A 141 -12.42 7.68 -9.95
N TYR A 142 -11.29 8.32 -9.64
CA TYR A 142 -11.25 9.43 -8.71
C TYR A 142 -10.23 10.48 -9.15
N SER A 143 -10.42 11.72 -8.72
CA SER A 143 -9.50 12.82 -8.98
C SER A 143 -9.78 13.97 -8.01
N ALA A 144 -8.74 14.74 -7.66
CA ALA A 144 -8.91 16.02 -6.97
C ALA A 144 -9.19 17.19 -7.94
N VAL A 145 -9.19 16.94 -9.26
CA VAL A 145 -9.64 17.93 -10.26
C VAL A 145 -11.16 17.83 -10.41
N PRO A 146 -11.89 18.96 -10.45
CA PRO A 146 -13.34 18.96 -10.67
C PRO A 146 -13.75 18.27 -11.98
N TYR A 147 -14.83 17.48 -11.95
CA TYR A 147 -15.27 16.74 -13.14
C TYR A 147 -16.15 17.53 -14.10
N GLN A 148 -16.38 18.83 -13.87
CA GLN A 148 -17.27 19.65 -14.71
C GLN A 148 -16.94 19.52 -16.20
N TYR A 149 -15.68 19.66 -16.59
CA TYR A 149 -15.26 19.55 -18.00
C TYR A 149 -15.37 18.13 -18.55
N LEU A 150 -15.09 17.12 -17.72
CA LEU A 150 -15.28 15.72 -18.08
C LEU A 150 -16.77 15.43 -18.34
N LEU A 151 -17.67 15.87 -17.46
CA LEU A 151 -19.11 15.67 -17.61
C LEU A 151 -19.64 16.35 -18.87
N LEU A 152 -19.17 17.57 -19.18
CA LEU A 152 -19.50 18.27 -20.43
C LEU A 152 -19.01 17.49 -21.66
N HIS A 153 -17.78 16.98 -21.62
CA HIS A 153 -17.21 16.16 -22.69
C HIS A 153 -18.03 14.89 -22.93
N LEU A 154 -18.32 14.13 -21.88
CA LEU A 154 -19.10 12.90 -21.96
C LEU A 154 -20.54 13.14 -22.43
N ASN A 155 -21.16 14.23 -22.00
CA ASN A 155 -22.49 14.64 -22.46
C ASN A 155 -22.47 15.01 -23.96
N SER A 156 -21.44 15.72 -24.42
CA SER A 156 -21.28 16.07 -25.85
C SER A 156 -21.12 14.85 -26.77
N GLN A 157 -20.59 13.75 -26.23
CA GLN A 157 -20.47 12.46 -26.92
C GLN A 157 -21.70 11.56 -26.74
N HIS A 158 -22.76 12.05 -26.10
CA HIS A 158 -23.98 11.29 -25.76
C HIS A 158 -23.71 10.02 -24.95
N LEU A 159 -22.66 10.02 -24.12
CA LEU A 159 -22.27 8.87 -23.30
C LEU A 159 -22.97 8.85 -21.93
N LEU A 160 -23.58 9.96 -21.51
CA LEU A 160 -24.31 10.04 -20.25
C LEU A 160 -25.57 10.90 -20.35
N THR A 161 -26.54 10.61 -19.49
CA THR A 161 -27.76 11.40 -19.30
C THR A 161 -28.10 11.45 -17.82
N LEU A 162 -28.20 12.66 -17.26
CA LEU A 162 -28.57 12.83 -15.85
C LEU A 162 -29.97 12.26 -15.64
N THR A 163 -30.08 11.33 -14.70
CA THR A 163 -31.34 10.64 -14.41
C THR A 163 -31.92 11.09 -13.08
N LYS A 164 -31.07 11.25 -12.07
CA LYS A 164 -31.50 11.59 -10.71
C LYS A 164 -30.38 12.27 -9.94
N ILE A 165 -30.75 13.23 -9.10
CA ILE A 165 -29.90 13.72 -8.02
C ILE A 165 -30.56 13.28 -6.72
N LEU A 166 -29.77 12.69 -5.83
CA LEU A 166 -30.19 12.33 -4.49
C LEU A 166 -29.66 13.36 -3.52
N GLU A 167 -30.56 14.16 -2.96
CA GLU A 167 -30.22 15.12 -1.93
C GLU A 167 -29.88 14.42 -0.60
N PRO A 168 -28.96 15.00 0.19
CA PRO A 168 -28.63 14.54 1.53
C PRO A 168 -29.85 14.39 2.44
N GLY A 169 -29.72 13.52 3.45
CA GLY A 169 -30.73 13.35 4.51
C GLY A 169 -31.87 12.38 4.19
N SER A 170 -32.02 11.95 2.93
CA SER A 170 -32.97 10.87 2.62
C SER A 170 -32.40 9.48 2.95
N LYS A 171 -33.24 8.54 3.42
CA LYS A 171 -32.82 7.14 3.68
C LYS A 171 -32.14 6.49 2.48
N HIS A 172 -32.58 6.84 1.27
CA HIS A 172 -32.02 6.30 0.03
C HIS A 172 -30.64 6.88 -0.28
N HIS A 173 -30.44 8.18 -0.06
CA HIS A 173 -29.12 8.82 -0.13
C HIS A 173 -28.16 8.18 0.87
N THR A 174 -28.55 8.08 2.14
CA THR A 174 -27.71 7.49 3.21
C THR A 174 -27.25 6.07 2.84
N ARG A 175 -28.17 5.21 2.39
CA ARG A 175 -27.84 3.84 1.99
C ARG A 175 -26.88 3.79 0.80
N LEU A 176 -27.09 4.63 -0.21
CA LEU A 176 -26.24 4.66 -1.39
C LEU A 176 -24.86 5.24 -1.06
N TYR A 177 -24.80 6.29 -0.24
CA TYR A 177 -23.55 6.87 0.24
C TYR A 177 -22.72 5.84 1.00
N THR A 178 -23.31 5.12 1.97
CA THR A 178 -22.60 4.08 2.73
C THR A 178 -22.08 2.97 1.81
N PHE A 179 -22.87 2.56 0.81
CA PHE A 179 -22.42 1.59 -0.20
C PHE A 179 -21.23 2.12 -1.00
N LEU A 180 -21.32 3.34 -1.53
CA LEU A 180 -20.26 3.97 -2.33
C LEU A 180 -18.98 4.10 -1.51
N GLN A 181 -19.07 4.65 -0.30
CA GLN A 181 -17.96 4.80 0.63
C GLN A 181 -17.28 3.46 0.90
N THR A 182 -18.04 2.44 1.33
CA THR A 182 -17.50 1.13 1.69
C THR A 182 -16.89 0.41 0.49
N SER A 183 -17.59 0.41 -0.65
CA SER A 183 -17.16 -0.27 -1.86
C SER A 183 -15.97 0.43 -2.52
N PHE A 184 -15.91 1.75 -2.50
CA PHE A 184 -14.76 2.51 -2.98
C PHE A 184 -13.55 2.24 -2.09
N THR A 185 -13.69 2.42 -0.77
CA THR A 185 -12.60 2.20 0.20
C THR A 185 -11.99 0.80 0.07
N LYS A 186 -12.85 -0.21 -0.13
CA LYS A 186 -12.39 -1.59 -0.37
C LYS A 186 -11.65 -1.76 -1.69
N ALA A 187 -12.07 -1.08 -2.75
CA ALA A 187 -11.46 -1.18 -4.07
C ALA A 187 -10.07 -0.55 -4.08
N ILE A 188 -9.96 0.66 -3.50
CA ILE A 188 -8.69 1.38 -3.42
C ILE A 188 -7.76 0.83 -2.34
N HIS A 189 -8.24 -0.03 -1.45
CA HIS A 189 -7.40 -0.70 -0.47
C HIS A 189 -6.38 -1.58 -1.21
N ILE A 190 -5.10 -1.37 -0.93
CA ILE A 190 -4.07 -2.28 -1.42
C ILE A 190 -3.89 -3.37 -0.40
N PRO A 191 -4.04 -4.65 -0.78
CA PRO A 191 -3.72 -5.73 0.13
C PRO A 191 -2.26 -5.61 0.58
N GLU A 192 -2.03 -5.97 1.84
CA GLU A 192 -0.67 -6.09 2.38
C GLU A 192 0.04 -7.31 1.79
N ALA A 193 1.37 -7.25 1.77
CA ALA A 193 2.22 -8.38 1.43
C ALA A 193 1.91 -9.55 2.39
N PRO A 194 1.74 -10.78 1.88
CA PRO A 194 1.51 -11.96 2.71
C PRO A 194 2.56 -12.10 3.82
N ASP A 195 3.81 -11.79 3.52
CA ASP A 195 4.90 -11.84 4.50
C ASP A 195 4.74 -10.81 5.61
N TYR A 196 4.29 -9.61 5.28
CA TYR A 196 3.97 -8.59 6.28
C TYR A 196 2.81 -9.05 7.18
N LEU A 197 1.72 -9.57 6.59
CA LEU A 197 0.59 -10.11 7.35
C LEU A 197 1.00 -11.26 8.28
N ASN A 198 1.88 -12.13 7.82
CA ASN A 198 2.43 -13.21 8.63
C ASN A 198 3.33 -12.65 9.74
N ALA A 199 4.18 -11.66 9.43
CA ALA A 199 5.06 -11.02 10.41
C ALA A 199 4.25 -10.34 11.53
N ILE A 200 3.18 -9.60 11.20
CA ILE A 200 2.34 -8.94 12.21
C ILE A 200 1.50 -9.92 13.03
N SER A 201 1.23 -11.12 12.51
CA SER A 201 0.58 -12.19 13.28
C SER A 201 1.48 -12.83 14.34
N ILE A 202 2.81 -12.61 14.23
CA ILE A 202 3.80 -13.10 15.18
C ILE A 202 4.12 -12.00 16.18
N THR A 203 4.00 -12.30 17.47
CA THR A 203 4.47 -11.42 18.56
C THR A 203 5.94 -11.06 18.33
N ASP A 204 6.30 -9.79 18.49
CA ASP A 204 7.67 -9.35 18.32
C ASP A 204 8.51 -9.72 19.55
N TYR A 205 9.26 -10.81 19.43
CA TYR A 205 10.18 -11.26 20.48
C TYR A 205 11.59 -10.68 20.32
N ALA A 206 11.81 -9.81 19.32
CA ALA A 206 13.12 -9.23 19.08
C ALA A 206 13.41 -8.12 20.11
N PRO A 207 14.59 -8.11 20.75
CA PRO A 207 15.00 -7.02 21.62
C PRO A 207 15.16 -5.72 20.83
N GLU A 208 14.93 -4.59 21.51
CA GLU A 208 15.24 -3.28 20.96
C GLU A 208 16.72 -3.16 20.55
N ILE A 209 16.98 -2.34 19.53
CA ILE A 209 18.34 -2.03 19.07
C ILE A 209 19.11 -1.33 20.19
N GLN A 210 20.32 -1.79 20.45
CA GLN A 210 21.23 -1.12 21.36
C GLN A 210 21.78 0.16 20.74
N ALA A 211 21.70 1.28 21.47
CA ALA A 211 22.18 2.59 21.04
C ALA A 211 21.69 2.98 19.63
N PRO A 212 20.37 3.12 19.44
CA PRO A 212 19.74 3.27 18.11
C PRO A 212 20.31 4.45 17.31
N ASP A 213 20.63 5.57 17.97
CA ASP A 213 21.19 6.78 17.34
C ASP A 213 22.52 6.54 16.61
N THR A 214 23.28 5.52 17.02
CA THR A 214 24.58 5.18 16.44
C THR A 214 24.57 3.85 15.69
N ALA A 215 23.44 3.14 15.70
CA ALA A 215 23.35 1.77 15.22
C ALA A 215 23.67 1.65 13.72
N LEU A 216 23.18 2.59 12.92
CA LEU A 216 23.49 2.63 11.48
C LEU A 216 24.98 2.84 11.23
N ASP A 217 25.60 3.82 11.89
CA ASP A 217 27.04 4.08 11.77
C ASP A 217 27.89 2.88 12.16
N ARG A 218 27.48 2.15 13.20
CA ARG A 218 28.15 0.92 13.64
C ARG A 218 28.06 -0.17 12.57
N LEU A 219 26.88 -0.40 11.99
CA LEU A 219 26.69 -1.35 10.89
C LEU A 219 27.51 -0.97 9.66
N LEU A 220 27.51 0.31 9.28
CA LEU A 220 28.21 0.77 8.09
C LEU A 220 29.73 0.61 8.21
N ARG A 221 30.29 0.51 9.42
CA ARG A 221 31.72 0.23 9.65
C ARG A 221 32.08 -1.25 9.58
N MET A 222 31.10 -2.15 9.43
CA MET A 222 31.34 -3.59 9.37
C MET A 222 31.70 -4.05 7.96
N ASP A 223 32.90 -4.62 7.78
CA ASP A 223 33.33 -5.20 6.51
C ASP A 223 32.37 -6.29 6.00
N SER A 224 31.79 -7.07 6.91
CA SER A 224 30.86 -8.16 6.56
C SER A 224 29.56 -7.66 5.91
N ILE A 225 29.11 -6.46 6.27
CA ILE A 225 27.94 -5.78 5.73
C ILE A 225 28.33 -5.04 4.43
N GLN A 226 29.44 -4.30 4.45
CA GLN A 226 29.92 -3.50 3.31
C GLN A 226 30.36 -4.33 2.10
N CYS A 227 30.81 -5.58 2.28
CA CYS A 227 31.24 -6.46 1.18
C CYS A 227 30.10 -7.02 0.30
N GLY A 228 28.88 -6.50 0.40
CA GLY A 228 27.77 -6.81 -0.51
C GLY A 228 28.02 -6.22 -1.90
N LYS A 229 27.94 -7.04 -2.96
CA LYS A 229 28.05 -6.57 -4.36
C LYS A 229 26.71 -6.10 -4.94
N GLU A 230 25.60 -6.48 -4.31
CA GLU A 230 24.25 -6.21 -4.77
C GLU A 230 23.47 -5.64 -3.59
N TYR A 231 23.04 -4.39 -3.70
CA TYR A 231 22.14 -3.73 -2.77
C TYR A 231 20.76 -3.68 -3.43
N LEU A 232 19.73 -4.11 -2.70
CA LEU A 232 18.36 -3.87 -3.13
C LEU A 232 17.98 -2.44 -2.73
N ASP A 233 17.53 -1.66 -3.70
CA ASP A 233 16.96 -0.34 -3.43
C ASP A 233 15.58 -0.50 -2.78
N LEU A 234 15.47 -0.05 -1.53
CA LEU A 234 14.24 -0.10 -0.73
C LEU A 234 13.48 1.23 -0.74
N SER A 235 13.90 2.22 -1.54
CA SER A 235 13.29 3.56 -1.50
C SER A 235 11.78 3.58 -1.74
N ASP A 236 11.28 2.63 -2.54
CA ASP A 236 9.85 2.48 -2.86
C ASP A 236 9.20 1.30 -2.11
N ASP A 237 9.87 0.69 -1.12
CA ASP A 237 9.28 -0.38 -0.31
C ASP A 237 8.21 0.17 0.65
N ARG A 238 7.01 -0.45 0.65
CA ARG A 238 5.87 -0.02 1.46
C ARG A 238 6.20 0.01 2.95
N TYR A 239 6.95 -0.99 3.43
CA TYR A 239 7.18 -1.20 4.86
C TYR A 239 8.52 -0.63 5.31
N LEU A 240 9.11 0.26 4.49
CA LEU A 240 10.38 0.90 4.80
C LEU A 240 10.36 1.56 6.17
N LEU A 241 9.25 2.21 6.53
CA LEU A 241 9.13 2.92 7.81
C LEU A 241 8.82 2.02 9.01
N ASP A 242 8.42 0.77 8.78
CA ASP A 242 8.19 -0.21 9.85
C ASP A 242 9.52 -0.83 10.34
N LEU A 243 10.62 -0.48 9.70
CA LEU A 243 11.97 -0.86 10.08
C LEU A 243 12.77 0.34 10.57
N GLU A 244 13.59 0.12 11.59
CA GLU A 244 14.62 1.07 12.02
C GLU A 244 15.67 1.27 10.93
N ALA A 245 16.32 2.44 10.89
CA ALA A 245 17.27 2.78 9.83
C ALA A 245 18.39 1.73 9.66
N ALA A 246 18.87 1.20 10.79
CA ALA A 246 19.87 0.14 10.81
C ALA A 246 19.35 -1.19 10.23
N GLU A 247 18.08 -1.52 10.46
CA GLU A 247 17.46 -2.74 9.92
C GLU A 247 17.18 -2.64 8.43
N ARG A 248 16.82 -1.45 7.94
CA ARG A 248 16.68 -1.18 6.49
C ARG A 248 17.98 -1.46 5.75
N GLU A 249 19.11 -1.03 6.33
CA GLU A 249 20.44 -1.30 5.76
C GLU A 249 20.72 -2.80 5.69
N ILE A 250 20.42 -3.55 6.75
CA ILE A 250 20.55 -5.02 6.75
C ILE A 250 19.66 -5.65 5.66
N ALA A 251 18.40 -5.24 5.57
CA ALA A 251 17.47 -5.77 4.56
C ALA A 251 17.99 -5.50 3.13
N ALA A 252 18.46 -4.28 2.85
CA ALA A 252 19.00 -3.88 1.56
C ALA A 252 20.25 -4.70 1.16
N VAL A 253 21.21 -4.85 2.08
CA VAL A 253 22.45 -5.63 1.88
C VAL A 253 22.17 -7.12 1.64
N LEU A 254 21.10 -7.64 2.23
CA LEU A 254 20.68 -9.04 2.07
C LEU A 254 19.80 -9.27 0.84
N GLY A 255 19.40 -8.20 0.14
CA GLY A 255 18.47 -8.25 -0.97
C GLY A 255 17.10 -8.77 -0.56
N LEU A 256 16.55 -8.22 0.53
CA LEU A 256 15.22 -8.56 1.07
C LEU A 256 14.34 -7.31 1.07
N HIS A 257 13.09 -7.47 0.68
CA HIS A 257 12.06 -6.45 0.92
C HIS A 257 11.78 -6.30 2.42
N CYS A 258 11.24 -5.16 2.83
CA CYS A 258 11.05 -4.86 4.26
C CYS A 258 10.08 -5.86 4.92
N ALA A 259 9.02 -6.27 4.23
CA ALA A 259 8.10 -7.32 4.69
C ALA A 259 8.79 -8.67 4.89
N GLU A 260 9.66 -9.06 3.97
CA GLU A 260 10.41 -10.32 4.03
C GLU A 260 11.37 -10.32 5.21
N TYR A 261 12.11 -9.22 5.39
CA TYR A 261 13.00 -9.05 6.54
C TYR A 261 12.23 -9.10 7.87
N LEU A 262 11.10 -8.40 7.99
CA LEU A 262 10.24 -8.42 9.17
C LEU A 262 9.79 -9.83 9.52
N LEU A 263 9.35 -10.61 8.54
CA LEU A 263 8.93 -11.99 8.74
C LEU A 263 10.09 -12.86 9.24
N VAL A 264 11.27 -12.74 8.62
CA VAL A 264 12.47 -13.49 9.02
C VAL A 264 12.86 -13.14 10.46
N LYS A 265 12.93 -11.84 10.80
CA LYS A 265 13.24 -11.35 12.15
C LYS A 265 12.30 -11.97 13.17
N ARG A 266 10.99 -11.78 13.00
CA ARG A 266 9.99 -12.22 13.99
C ARG A 266 9.91 -13.73 14.13
N THR A 267 10.07 -14.47 13.03
CA THR A 267 10.11 -15.94 13.06
C THR A 267 11.34 -16.43 13.82
N PHE A 268 12.52 -15.87 13.52
CA PHE A 268 13.76 -16.22 14.20
C PHE A 268 13.65 -15.97 15.71
N PHE A 269 13.25 -14.75 16.11
CA PHE A 269 13.23 -14.38 17.53
C PHE A 269 12.14 -15.10 18.32
N LYS A 270 11.02 -15.46 17.70
CA LYS A 270 10.01 -16.34 18.30
C LYS A 270 10.60 -17.71 18.64
N GLU A 271 11.23 -18.37 17.67
CA GLU A 271 11.81 -19.71 17.89
C GLU A 271 12.98 -19.65 18.88
N PHE A 272 13.80 -18.61 18.78
CA PHE A 272 14.89 -18.34 19.73
C PHE A 272 14.36 -18.17 21.17
N PHE A 273 13.28 -17.41 21.36
CA PHE A 273 12.62 -17.26 22.65
C PHE A 273 12.11 -18.60 23.19
N ILE A 274 11.38 -19.37 22.38
CA ILE A 274 10.84 -20.69 22.77
C ILE A 274 11.97 -21.62 23.23
N GLU A 275 13.10 -21.62 22.52
CA GLU A 275 14.26 -22.43 22.86
C GLU A 275 14.91 -22.00 24.18
N CYS A 276 15.14 -20.70 24.37
CA CYS A 276 15.71 -20.16 25.61
C CYS A 276 14.80 -20.42 26.82
N HIS A 277 13.49 -20.22 26.66
CA HIS A 277 12.52 -20.43 27.73
C HIS A 277 12.39 -21.92 28.12
N ARG A 278 12.40 -22.86 27.15
CA ARG A 278 12.44 -24.30 27.47
C ARG A 278 13.74 -24.73 28.16
N SER A 279 14.85 -24.09 27.79
CA SER A 279 16.16 -24.38 28.38
C SER A 279 16.26 -23.88 29.83
N SER A 280 15.60 -22.77 30.18
CA SER A 280 15.56 -22.27 31.56
C SER A 280 14.70 -23.17 32.47
N GLU A 281 13.60 -23.73 31.96
CA GLU A 281 12.72 -24.63 32.73
C GLU A 281 13.36 -25.98 33.05
N THR A 282 14.28 -26.47 32.20
CA THR A 282 14.79 -27.85 32.29
C THR A 282 16.00 -28.05 33.21
N LYS A 283 16.46 -27.03 33.96
CA LYS A 283 17.60 -27.06 34.91
C LYS A 283 18.94 -27.61 34.37
N ARG A 284 19.03 -27.94 33.08
CA ARG A 284 20.29 -28.15 32.35
C ARG A 284 20.56 -26.84 31.67
N GLY A 285 21.48 -26.04 32.21
CA GLY A 285 21.85 -24.74 31.66
C GLY A 285 22.10 -24.83 30.16
N GLY A 286 21.08 -24.48 29.37
CA GLY A 286 21.15 -24.51 27.93
C GLY A 286 22.02 -23.35 27.50
N LYS A 287 23.21 -23.65 26.98
CA LYS A 287 24.02 -22.66 26.30
C LYS A 287 23.16 -22.04 25.19
N VAL A 288 23.02 -20.72 25.21
CA VAL A 288 22.51 -19.97 24.07
C VAL A 288 23.33 -20.37 22.85
N ARG A 289 22.64 -20.64 21.73
CA ARG A 289 23.22 -21.13 20.49
C ARG A 289 24.48 -20.33 20.12
N THR A 290 25.52 -21.05 19.71
CA THR A 290 26.68 -20.44 19.08
C THR A 290 26.26 -19.80 17.75
N ASP A 291 27.02 -18.82 17.25
CA ASP A 291 26.79 -18.18 15.95
C ASP A 291 26.53 -19.19 14.84
N HIS A 292 27.27 -20.30 14.90
CA HIS A 292 27.13 -21.42 13.99
C HIS A 292 25.71 -21.99 13.97
N ALA A 293 25.08 -22.17 15.13
CA ALA A 293 23.73 -22.71 15.23
C ALA A 293 22.64 -21.70 14.81
N HIS A 294 22.89 -20.39 14.93
CA HIS A 294 22.01 -19.37 14.35
C HIS A 294 22.10 -19.34 12.82
N HIS A 295 23.32 -19.46 12.26
CA HIS A 295 23.50 -19.55 10.82
C HIS A 295 22.83 -20.80 10.24
N GLN A 296 23.06 -21.96 10.87
CA GLN A 296 22.51 -23.23 10.42
C GLN A 296 20.98 -23.21 10.40
N TRP A 297 20.34 -22.60 11.39
CA TRP A 297 18.88 -22.46 11.40
C TRP A 297 18.35 -21.65 10.20
N LEU A 298 19.01 -20.54 9.85
CA LEU A 298 18.62 -19.74 8.68
C LEU A 298 18.83 -20.53 7.37
N GLU A 299 19.87 -21.36 7.29
CA GLU A 299 20.10 -22.26 6.15
C GLU A 299 19.02 -23.35 6.06
N GLU A 300 18.61 -23.95 7.17
CA GLU A 300 17.61 -25.02 7.23
C GLU A 300 16.18 -24.53 6.98
N VAL A 301 15.78 -23.41 7.59
CA VAL A 301 14.40 -22.90 7.51
C VAL A 301 14.13 -22.14 6.22
N TYR A 302 15.10 -21.34 5.76
CA TYR A 302 14.91 -20.47 4.60
C TYR A 302 15.73 -20.92 3.37
N GLY A 303 16.53 -21.98 3.46
CA GLY A 303 17.36 -22.45 2.35
C GLY A 303 18.44 -21.46 1.93
N TRP A 304 18.84 -20.55 2.83
CA TRP A 304 19.75 -19.46 2.50
C TRP A 304 21.18 -19.92 2.31
N LYS A 305 21.94 -19.17 1.52
CA LYS A 305 23.39 -19.37 1.42
C LYS A 305 24.07 -18.95 2.72
N SER A 306 25.09 -19.69 3.12
CA SER A 306 25.86 -19.43 4.35
C SER A 306 26.39 -18.00 4.48
N THR A 307 26.76 -17.37 3.36
CA THR A 307 27.20 -15.96 3.35
C THR A 307 26.07 -15.00 3.72
N LYS A 308 24.85 -15.21 3.24
CA LYS A 308 23.66 -14.39 3.55
C LYS A 308 23.27 -14.55 5.02
N SER A 309 23.21 -15.79 5.52
CA SER A 309 22.90 -16.09 6.92
C SER A 309 23.94 -15.48 7.88
N ARG A 310 25.24 -15.59 7.56
CA ARG A 310 26.32 -14.99 8.37
C ARG A 310 26.23 -13.48 8.48
N ARG A 311 25.87 -12.80 7.39
CA ARG A 311 25.71 -11.36 7.38
C ARG A 311 24.54 -10.91 8.25
N LEU A 312 23.40 -11.60 8.16
CA LEU A 312 22.23 -11.26 9.00
C LEU A 312 22.55 -11.39 10.48
N ILE A 313 23.14 -12.51 10.91
CA ILE A 313 23.51 -12.73 12.31
C ILE A 313 24.57 -11.74 12.78
N ALA A 314 25.57 -11.43 11.95
CA ALA A 314 26.55 -10.39 12.26
C ALA A 314 25.88 -9.02 12.47
N GLY A 315 24.93 -8.65 11.59
CA GLY A 315 24.14 -7.42 11.72
C GLY A 315 23.34 -7.39 13.02
N TRP A 316 22.55 -8.42 13.32
CA TRP A 316 21.77 -8.49 14.57
C TRP A 316 22.64 -8.47 15.83
N LYS A 317 23.84 -9.05 15.79
CA LYS A 317 24.82 -8.96 16.88
C LYS A 317 25.30 -7.53 17.09
N GLU A 318 25.69 -6.84 16.03
CA GLU A 318 26.12 -5.45 16.13
C GLU A 318 24.98 -4.57 16.67
N LEU A 319 23.75 -4.83 16.25
CA LEU A 319 22.56 -4.16 16.81
C LEU A 319 22.26 -4.51 18.27
N GLY A 320 23.01 -5.44 18.89
CA GLY A 320 22.79 -5.89 20.26
C GLY A 320 21.55 -6.76 20.43
N MET A 321 20.88 -7.12 19.33
CA MET A 321 19.67 -7.93 19.33
C MET A 321 19.94 -9.38 19.69
N LEU A 322 21.19 -9.84 19.68
CA LEU A 322 21.61 -11.20 20.08
C LEU A 322 22.44 -11.20 21.37
N ASN A 323 22.36 -10.14 22.19
CA ASN A 323 23.05 -10.06 23.46
C ASN A 323 22.36 -10.95 24.52
N GLU A 324 23.08 -11.99 24.97
CA GLU A 324 22.58 -12.98 25.93
C GLU A 324 22.18 -12.39 27.28
N GLU A 325 22.91 -11.39 27.78
CA GLU A 325 22.57 -10.75 29.07
C GLU A 325 21.23 -10.01 28.99
N LYS A 326 20.98 -9.34 27.86
CA LYS A 326 19.72 -8.62 27.60
C LYS A 326 18.54 -9.59 27.48
N PHE A 327 18.74 -10.70 26.76
CA PHE A 327 17.71 -11.71 26.60
C PHE A 327 17.36 -12.45 27.87
N LYS A 328 18.36 -12.88 28.65
CA LYS A 328 18.11 -13.62 29.90
C LYS A 328 17.32 -12.79 30.90
N GLY A 329 17.76 -11.54 31.13
CA GLY A 329 17.05 -10.64 32.04
C GLY A 329 15.60 -10.37 31.59
N TRP A 330 15.35 -10.30 30.29
CA TRP A 330 13.99 -10.13 29.76
C TRP A 330 13.12 -11.39 29.88
N ILE A 331 13.65 -12.58 29.60
CA ILE A 331 12.93 -13.85 29.80
C ILE A 331 12.56 -14.02 31.28
N GLU A 332 13.50 -13.74 32.18
CA GLU A 332 13.28 -13.78 33.64
C GLU A 332 12.20 -12.78 34.10
N ALA A 333 12.04 -11.65 33.38
CA ALA A 333 11.04 -10.63 33.67
C ALA A 333 9.64 -10.92 33.09
N GLY A 334 9.42 -12.08 32.45
CA GLY A 334 8.10 -12.48 31.93
C GLY A 334 7.92 -12.34 30.42
N GLY A 335 8.98 -12.03 29.66
CA GLY A 335 9.10 -12.44 28.25
C GLY A 335 8.15 -11.80 27.24
N MET A 336 7.61 -10.61 27.50
CA MET A 336 6.91 -9.83 26.47
C MET A 336 7.59 -8.47 26.32
N PHE A 337 8.31 -8.28 25.20
CA PHE A 337 8.65 -6.93 24.77
C PHE A 337 7.33 -6.32 24.28
N GLU A 338 6.67 -5.53 25.13
CA GLU A 338 5.49 -4.77 24.71
C GLU A 338 5.91 -3.82 23.57
N THR A 339 5.13 -3.82 22.49
CA THR A 339 5.19 -2.82 21.41
C THR A 339 4.61 -1.50 21.85
#